data_AF-A0A368DG03-F1
#
_entry.id   AF-A0A368DG03-F1
#
_cell.length_a   1.000
_cell.length_b   1.000
_cell.length_c   1.000
_cell.angle_alpha   90.00
_cell.angle_beta   90.00
_cell.angle_gamma   90.00
#
_symmetry.space_group_name_H-M   'P 1'
#
loop_
_entity.id
_entity.type
_entity.pdbx_description
1 polymer ?
#
loop_
_entity_poly.entity_id
_entity_poly.type
_entity_poly.pdbx_seq_one_letter_code
_entity_poly.pdbx_strand_id
1 'polypeptide(L)'
;MKKLLLLFTILTILSCSKDDDTANNDNTNGDTNVLIKKITENYDDGSTTYVYVADYVYDENKIVSIKEYMNDNLIHTHNFTYTNNLISSYNSINESNANITTTLLTYDNNNRIIEHTFNLFGQDYTDYYTYNGNTVSSDDCMSMELQNNQIISFTEYNDDCQTIFGTISITYDNNKNAFSNIEGYSWYSLSDHTFSQYSQYKSGVNNITSITSTELFTSLVTLLFELDYAYDYNENGYPRNVTVTEDGSLVSTLTIEYY
;
A
#
# COMPACT_ATOMS: atom_id res chain seq x y z
N MET A 1 -32.91 -33.77 -66.32
CA MET A 1 -34.07 -33.02 -65.80
C MET A 1 -34.09 -33.14 -64.29
N LYS A 2 -34.22 -32.01 -63.56
CA LYS A 2 -34.57 -31.85 -62.13
C LYS A 2 -33.60 -32.46 -61.10
N LYS A 3 -33.34 -31.91 -59.92
CA LYS A 3 -33.52 -30.59 -59.28
C LYS A 3 -32.63 -30.62 -58.03
N LEU A 4 -32.08 -29.46 -57.71
CA LEU A 4 -31.56 -28.96 -56.43
C LEU A 4 -32.31 -29.50 -55.17
N LEU A 5 -31.61 -29.86 -54.08
CA LEU A 5 -31.58 -29.11 -52.80
C LEU A 5 -30.68 -29.73 -51.70
N LEU A 6 -30.00 -28.84 -50.98
CA LEU A 6 -29.25 -28.95 -49.71
C LEU A 6 -29.97 -29.71 -48.58
N LEU A 7 -29.21 -30.31 -47.63
CA LEU A 7 -28.89 -29.73 -46.30
C LEU A 7 -28.02 -30.67 -45.42
N PHE A 8 -26.84 -30.17 -45.01
CA PHE A 8 -26.15 -30.22 -43.70
C PHE A 8 -26.85 -31.02 -42.55
N THR A 9 -26.22 -31.80 -41.65
CA THR A 9 -24.87 -31.79 -41.04
C THR A 9 -24.67 -33.05 -40.15
N ILE A 10 -23.40 -33.26 -39.73
CA ILE A 10 -22.88 -34.00 -38.56
C ILE A 10 -22.61 -35.49 -38.81
N LEU A 11 -21.33 -35.78 -39.11
CA LEU A 11 -20.74 -37.10 -38.87
C LEU A 11 -19.65 -36.96 -37.81
N THR A 12 -19.90 -37.61 -36.68
CA THR A 12 -18.94 -37.92 -35.63
C THR A 12 -17.87 -38.87 -36.18
N ILE A 13 -16.62 -38.69 -35.78
CA ILE A 13 -15.67 -39.81 -35.72
C ILE A 13 -14.85 -39.67 -34.45
N LEU A 14 -15.07 -40.64 -33.55
CA LEU A 14 -14.20 -40.97 -32.44
C LEU A 14 -12.90 -41.58 -32.98
N SER A 15 -11.77 -41.22 -32.37
CA SER A 15 -10.55 -42.03 -32.38
C SER A 15 -9.78 -41.76 -31.09
N CYS A 16 -9.88 -42.70 -30.14
CA CYS A 16 -8.95 -42.83 -29.03
C CYS A 16 -7.57 -43.20 -29.56
N SER A 17 -6.55 -42.45 -29.17
CA SER A 17 -5.21 -43.00 -28.93
C SER A 17 -4.83 -42.66 -27.51
N LYS A 18 -4.60 -43.71 -26.73
CA LYS A 18 -3.92 -43.68 -25.43
C LYS A 18 -2.47 -43.24 -25.69
N ASP A 19 -1.93 -42.35 -24.86
CA ASP A 19 -0.64 -42.53 -24.18
C ASP A 19 -0.34 -41.31 -23.30
N ASP A 20 0.07 -41.62 -22.06
CA ASP A 20 0.65 -40.80 -20.98
C ASP A 20 -0.04 -39.49 -20.58
N ASP A 21 -0.73 -39.55 -19.44
CA ASP A 21 -1.02 -38.40 -18.57
C ASP A 21 0.30 -37.79 -18.07
N THR A 22 1.00 -37.07 -18.94
CA THR A 22 1.69 -35.86 -18.47
C THR A 22 0.60 -34.83 -18.26
N ALA A 23 0.26 -34.60 -17.00
CA ALA A 23 -0.43 -33.39 -16.59
C ALA A 23 0.38 -32.22 -17.18
N ASN A 24 -0.13 -31.66 -18.26
CA ASN A 24 0.28 -30.37 -18.76
C ASN A 24 -0.18 -29.39 -17.67
N ASN A 25 0.64 -29.24 -16.64
CA ASN A 25 0.68 -28.01 -15.86
C ASN A 25 1.15 -26.94 -16.85
N ASP A 26 0.21 -26.51 -17.71
CA ASP A 26 0.19 -25.14 -18.19
C ASP A 26 0.01 -24.30 -16.92
N ASN A 27 1.14 -24.13 -16.22
CA ASN A 27 1.33 -23.06 -15.27
C ASN A 27 1.45 -21.81 -16.15
N THR A 28 0.31 -21.37 -16.70
CA THR A 28 0.15 -19.99 -17.09
C THR A 28 0.17 -19.18 -15.80
N ASN A 29 1.37 -18.98 -15.27
CA ASN A 29 1.74 -17.75 -14.57
C ASN A 29 1.60 -16.63 -15.61
N GLY A 30 0.35 -16.34 -16.00
CA GLY A 30 0.01 -15.06 -16.57
C GLY A 30 0.25 -14.04 -15.47
N ASP A 31 0.91 -12.93 -15.78
CA ASP A 31 1.12 -11.85 -14.84
C ASP A 31 -0.24 -11.39 -14.27
N THR A 32 -0.57 -11.85 -13.07
CA THR A 32 -1.85 -11.62 -12.39
C THR A 32 -1.82 -10.32 -11.58
N ASN A 33 -1.13 -9.31 -12.09
CA ASN A 33 -0.99 -8.04 -11.40
C ASN A 33 -2.34 -7.33 -11.43
N VAL A 34 -2.98 -7.23 -10.26
CA VAL A 34 -4.24 -6.54 -10.06
C VAL A 34 -4.00 -5.16 -9.44
N LEU A 35 -4.86 -4.20 -9.77
CA LEU A 35 -4.86 -2.87 -9.16
C LEU A 35 -6.04 -2.75 -8.21
N ILE A 36 -5.81 -2.07 -7.10
CA ILE A 36 -6.86 -1.77 -6.13
C ILE A 36 -7.91 -0.93 -6.84
N LYS A 37 -9.18 -1.30 -6.70
CA LYS A 37 -10.30 -0.49 -7.17
C LYS A 37 -10.86 0.36 -6.03
N LYS A 38 -11.01 -0.26 -4.87
CA LYS A 38 -11.66 0.34 -3.72
C LYS A 38 -11.19 -0.31 -2.44
N ILE A 39 -11.07 0.48 -1.38
CA ILE A 39 -10.84 0.02 -0.02
C ILE A 39 -11.96 0.54 0.85
N THR A 40 -12.56 -0.35 1.64
CA THR A 40 -13.52 0.01 2.68
C THR A 40 -12.91 -0.33 4.03
N GLU A 41 -12.79 0.66 4.90
CA GLU A 41 -12.16 0.55 6.22
C GLU A 41 -13.19 0.84 7.29
N ASN A 42 -13.31 -0.07 8.25
CA ASN A 42 -14.09 0.14 9.46
C ASN A 42 -13.12 0.27 10.61
N TYR A 43 -13.04 1.47 11.17
CA TYR A 43 -12.19 1.81 12.31
C TYR A 43 -13.06 2.07 13.54
N ASP A 44 -12.70 1.47 14.67
CA ASP A 44 -13.39 1.66 15.94
C ASP A 44 -12.44 2.33 16.95
N ASP A 45 -12.80 3.54 17.41
CA ASP A 45 -12.04 4.25 18.45
C ASP A 45 -12.45 3.89 19.89
N GLY A 46 -13.26 2.83 20.03
CA GLY A 46 -13.87 2.39 21.29
C GLY A 46 -15.17 3.10 21.64
N SER A 47 -15.57 4.12 20.88
CA SER A 47 -16.79 4.90 21.08
C SER A 47 -17.68 4.96 19.84
N THR A 48 -17.07 5.07 18.66
CA THR A 48 -17.72 5.25 17.37
C THR A 48 -16.99 4.45 16.31
N THR A 49 -17.76 3.70 15.52
CA THR A 49 -17.24 3.08 14.31
C THR A 49 -17.33 4.06 13.15
N TYR A 50 -16.19 4.37 12.55
CA TYR A 50 -16.10 5.17 11.33
C TYR A 50 -15.95 4.25 10.12
N VAL A 51 -16.72 4.55 9.07
CA VAL A 51 -16.61 3.85 7.78
C VAL A 51 -15.98 4.81 6.78
N TYR A 52 -14.75 4.49 6.39
CA TYR A 52 -14.03 5.18 5.34
C TYR A 52 -14.03 4.35 4.07
N VAL A 53 -14.21 5.00 2.93
CA VAL A 53 -14.12 4.37 1.62
C VAL A 53 -13.16 5.17 0.78
N ALA A 54 -12.18 4.50 0.16
CA ALA A 54 -11.29 5.10 -0.82
C ALA A 54 -11.52 4.44 -2.18
N ASP A 55 -11.81 5.23 -3.20
CA ASP A 55 -11.92 4.79 -4.60
C ASP A 55 -10.67 5.20 -5.38
N TYR A 56 -10.08 4.27 -6.12
CA TYR A 56 -8.79 4.43 -6.79
C TYR A 56 -8.97 4.45 -8.32
N VAL A 57 -8.45 5.48 -8.96
CA VAL A 57 -8.55 5.71 -10.40
C VAL A 57 -7.16 5.71 -11.02
N TYR A 58 -7.01 5.03 -12.15
CA TYR A 58 -5.71 4.79 -12.79
C TYR A 58 -5.67 5.21 -14.26
N ASP A 59 -4.46 5.51 -14.72
CA ASP A 59 -4.04 5.48 -16.11
C ASP A 59 -2.95 4.41 -16.23
N GLU A 60 -3.27 3.29 -16.87
CA GLU A 60 -2.50 2.04 -16.76
C GLU A 60 -2.26 1.65 -15.28
N ASN A 61 -0.99 1.60 -14.84
CA ASN A 61 -0.62 1.30 -13.44
C ASN A 61 -0.33 2.56 -12.61
N LYS A 62 -0.47 3.75 -13.19
CA LYS A 62 -0.27 5.03 -12.47
C LYS A 62 -1.57 5.42 -11.81
N ILE A 63 -1.51 5.67 -10.52
CA ILE A 63 -2.67 6.21 -9.82
C ILE A 63 -2.85 7.66 -10.22
N VAL A 64 -4.04 8.02 -10.71
CA VAL A 64 -4.34 9.40 -11.13
C VAL A 64 -5.06 10.13 -10.01
N SER A 65 -5.97 9.44 -9.32
CA SER A 65 -6.75 10.03 -8.24
C SER A 65 -7.19 9.00 -7.20
N ILE A 66 -7.28 9.45 -5.96
CA ILE A 66 -7.98 8.76 -4.87
C ILE A 66 -9.11 9.66 -4.40
N LYS A 67 -10.30 9.10 -4.24
CA LYS A 67 -11.44 9.79 -3.63
C LYS A 67 -11.80 9.13 -2.32
N GLU A 68 -11.76 9.89 -1.25
CA GLU A 68 -12.05 9.40 0.09
C GLU A 68 -13.41 9.88 0.56
N TYR A 69 -14.17 8.95 1.13
CA TYR A 69 -15.50 9.16 1.63
C TYR A 69 -15.57 8.76 3.10
N MET A 70 -16.27 9.54 3.90
CA MET A 70 -16.66 9.18 5.26
C MET A 70 -18.18 9.21 5.36
N ASN A 71 -18.78 8.06 5.70
CA ASN A 71 -20.23 7.90 5.74
C ASN A 71 -20.91 8.42 4.45
N ASP A 72 -20.43 7.94 3.29
CA ASP A 72 -20.85 8.31 1.93
C ASP A 72 -20.62 9.76 1.49
N ASN A 73 -20.06 10.62 2.35
CA ASN A 73 -19.70 11.99 1.98
C ASN A 73 -18.27 12.04 1.51
N LEU A 74 -18.04 12.57 0.30
CA LEU A 74 -16.70 12.83 -0.20
C LEU A 74 -16.01 13.87 0.71
N ILE A 75 -14.90 13.48 1.33
CA ILE A 75 -14.13 14.33 2.25
C ILE A 75 -12.83 14.82 1.62
N HIS A 76 -12.18 13.97 0.82
CA HIS A 76 -10.93 14.31 0.15
C HIS A 76 -10.87 13.79 -1.28
N THR A 77 -10.22 14.58 -2.13
CA THR A 77 -9.75 14.13 -3.44
C THR A 77 -8.25 14.35 -3.53
N HIS A 78 -7.50 13.27 -3.80
CA HIS A 78 -6.08 13.32 -4.07
C HIS A 78 -5.85 13.22 -5.59
N ASN A 79 -4.97 14.06 -6.13
CA ASN A 79 -4.60 14.03 -7.55
C ASN A 79 -3.09 13.95 -7.68
N PHE A 80 -2.59 12.97 -8.44
CA PHE A 80 -1.19 12.63 -8.51
C PHE A 80 -0.54 13.11 -9.80
N THR A 81 0.71 13.55 -9.71
CA THR A 81 1.54 13.95 -10.84
C THR A 81 2.80 13.11 -10.87
N TYR A 82 3.22 12.77 -12.08
CA TYR A 82 4.36 11.90 -12.32
C TYR A 82 5.47 12.58 -13.10
N THR A 83 6.71 12.25 -12.77
CA THR A 83 7.90 12.56 -13.56
C THR A 83 8.71 11.28 -13.73
N ASN A 84 9.00 10.87 -14.96
CA ASN A 84 9.75 9.64 -15.26
C ASN A 84 9.23 8.40 -14.52
N ASN A 85 7.90 8.19 -14.51
CA ASN A 85 7.24 7.05 -13.85
C ASN A 85 7.37 7.00 -12.31
N LEU A 86 7.78 8.11 -11.68
CA LEU A 86 7.75 8.29 -10.23
C LEU A 86 6.69 9.33 -9.86
N ILE A 87 6.01 9.15 -8.73
CA ILE A 87 5.11 10.17 -8.18
C ILE A 87 5.99 11.36 -7.78
N SER A 88 5.88 12.48 -8.48
CA SER A 88 6.66 13.69 -8.18
C SER A 88 5.92 14.66 -7.27
N SER A 89 4.59 14.61 -7.28
CA SER A 89 3.76 15.39 -6.38
C SER A 89 2.33 14.85 -6.33
N TYR A 90 1.59 15.28 -5.31
CA TYR A 90 0.14 15.14 -5.31
C TYR A 90 -0.50 16.32 -4.58
N ASN A 91 -1.74 16.63 -4.98
CA ASN A 91 -2.58 17.62 -4.30
C ASN A 91 -3.66 16.90 -3.52
N SER A 92 -3.86 17.27 -2.26
CA SER A 92 -4.95 16.81 -1.42
C SER A 92 -5.96 17.93 -1.25
N ILE A 93 -7.16 17.72 -1.79
CA ILE A 93 -8.25 18.69 -1.74
C ILE A 93 -9.19 18.29 -0.61
N ASN A 94 -9.40 19.17 0.36
CA ASN A 94 -10.46 19.01 1.35
C ASN A 94 -11.77 19.52 0.76
N GLU A 95 -12.71 18.61 0.49
CA GLU A 95 -13.93 18.91 -0.26
C GLU A 95 -14.94 19.73 0.55
N SER A 96 -14.80 19.77 1.88
CA SER A 96 -15.67 20.58 2.74
C SER A 96 -15.39 22.09 2.65
N ASN A 97 -14.16 22.47 2.32
CA ASN A 97 -13.71 23.88 2.34
C ASN A 97 -12.85 24.28 1.13
N ALA A 98 -12.66 23.37 0.17
CA ALA A 98 -11.83 23.52 -1.02
C ALA A 98 -10.37 23.93 -0.73
N ASN A 99 -9.86 23.63 0.48
CA ASN A 99 -8.45 23.82 0.80
C ASN A 99 -7.62 22.77 0.04
N ILE A 100 -6.50 23.20 -0.52
CA ILE A 100 -5.60 22.36 -1.29
C ILE A 100 -4.25 22.37 -0.58
N THR A 101 -3.78 21.21 -0.16
CA THR A 101 -2.40 21.01 0.24
C THR A 101 -1.65 20.27 -0.86
N THR A 102 -0.36 20.56 -0.98
CA THR A 102 0.52 19.95 -1.98
C THR A 102 1.64 19.23 -1.27
N THR A 103 1.91 18.01 -1.72
CA THR A 103 3.11 17.26 -1.35
C THR A 103 4.02 17.15 -2.57
N LEU A 104 5.32 17.35 -2.37
CA LEU A 104 6.37 17.24 -3.39
C LEU A 104 7.37 16.17 -2.97
N LEU A 105 7.84 15.39 -3.95
CA LEU A 105 8.82 14.34 -3.77
C LEU A 105 9.98 14.55 -4.75
N THR A 106 11.18 14.71 -4.20
CA THR A 106 12.42 14.80 -4.99
C THR A 106 13.19 13.49 -4.90
N TYR A 107 13.78 13.08 -6.02
CA TYR A 107 14.51 11.81 -6.15
C TYR A 107 15.97 12.03 -6.54
N ASP A 108 16.84 11.11 -6.14
CA ASP A 108 18.20 11.02 -6.66
C ASP A 108 18.26 10.25 -8.00
N ASN A 109 19.47 10.12 -8.56
CA ASN A 109 19.70 9.40 -9.82
C ASN A 109 19.43 7.89 -9.74
N ASN A 110 19.24 7.34 -8.55
CA ASN A 110 18.86 5.94 -8.34
C ASN A 110 17.34 5.80 -8.07
N ASN A 111 16.55 6.85 -8.34
CA ASN A 111 15.11 6.91 -8.09
C ASN A 111 14.72 6.73 -6.61
N ARG A 112 15.59 7.15 -5.69
CA ARG A 112 15.31 7.12 -4.24
C ARG A 112 14.89 8.50 -3.77
N ILE A 113 13.86 8.57 -2.92
CA ILE A 113 13.36 9.85 -2.37
C ILE A 113 14.44 10.45 -1.47
N ILE A 114 14.82 11.70 -1.73
CA ILE A 114 15.81 12.47 -0.96
C ILE A 114 15.23 13.72 -0.31
N GLU A 115 14.02 14.12 -0.71
CA GLU A 115 13.32 15.28 -0.16
C GLU A 115 11.82 15.01 -0.22
N HIS A 116 11.13 15.36 0.86
CA HIS A 116 9.69 15.30 0.99
C HIS A 116 9.19 16.63 1.55
N THR A 117 8.51 17.43 0.72
CA THR A 117 7.91 18.69 1.15
C THR A 117 6.41 18.53 1.27
N PHE A 118 5.83 18.91 2.40
CA PHE A 118 4.41 18.82 2.65
C PHE A 118 3.90 20.04 3.41
N ASN A 119 2.61 20.34 3.27
CA ASN A 119 1.98 21.42 4.01
C ASN A 119 1.27 20.87 5.25
N LEU A 120 1.65 21.38 6.43
CA LEU A 120 1.00 21.09 7.70
C LEU A 120 0.57 22.40 8.35
N PHE A 121 -0.73 22.53 8.65
CA PHE A 121 -1.33 23.73 9.24
C PHE A 121 -1.01 25.05 8.50
N GLY A 122 -0.89 25.00 7.16
CA GLY A 122 -0.60 26.18 6.35
C GLY A 122 0.87 26.59 6.32
N GLN A 123 1.77 25.76 6.86
CA GLN A 123 3.21 25.92 6.75
C GLN A 123 3.81 24.76 5.97
N ASP A 124 4.80 25.06 5.13
CA ASP A 124 5.53 24.05 4.39
C ASP A 124 6.68 23.52 5.24
N TYR A 125 6.74 22.20 5.35
CA TYR A 125 7.81 21.43 6.01
C TYR A 125 8.52 20.63 4.94
N THR A 126 9.82 20.44 5.11
CA THR A 126 10.63 19.63 4.21
C THR A 126 11.53 18.71 5.01
N ASP A 127 11.36 17.40 4.79
CA ASP A 127 12.26 16.38 5.29
C ASP A 127 13.33 16.09 4.25
N TYR A 128 14.59 15.96 4.68
CA TYR A 128 15.70 15.55 3.82
C TYR A 128 16.22 14.18 4.20
N TYR A 129 16.38 13.30 3.21
CA TYR A 129 16.83 11.93 3.44
C TYR A 129 18.24 11.68 2.88
N THR A 130 19.11 11.14 3.72
CA THR A 130 20.47 10.72 3.35
C THR A 130 20.62 9.20 3.46
N TYR A 131 21.18 8.58 2.42
CA TYR A 131 21.35 7.12 2.35
C TYR A 131 22.79 6.71 2.66
N ASN A 132 22.95 5.74 3.57
CA ASN A 132 24.21 5.07 3.84
C ASN A 132 24.00 3.55 3.82
N GLY A 133 24.19 2.94 2.65
CA GLY A 133 23.83 1.53 2.45
C GLY A 133 22.30 1.36 2.55
N ASN A 134 21.87 0.54 3.51
CA ASN A 134 20.45 0.27 3.78
C ASN A 134 19.83 1.24 4.79
N THR A 135 20.65 2.05 5.46
CA THR A 135 20.18 3.05 6.41
C THR A 135 19.78 4.33 5.68
N VAL A 136 18.63 4.91 6.04
CA VAL A 136 18.16 6.22 5.61
C VAL A 136 18.03 7.11 6.83
N SER A 137 18.74 8.23 6.87
CA SER A 137 18.64 9.22 7.94
C SER A 137 17.84 10.43 7.48
N SER A 138 16.95 10.91 8.34
CA SER A 138 16.26 12.20 8.22
C SER A 138 16.99 13.26 9.05
N ASP A 139 16.85 14.52 8.66
CA ASP A 139 17.32 15.68 9.42
C ASP A 139 16.52 15.95 10.71
N ASP A 140 15.35 15.33 10.88
CA ASP A 140 14.51 15.41 12.09
C ASP A 140 14.89 14.36 13.16
N CYS A 141 16.19 14.08 13.32
CA CYS A 141 16.69 13.11 14.31
C CYS A 141 15.97 11.74 14.22
N MET A 142 15.75 11.22 13.00
CA MET A 142 15.16 9.90 12.76
C MET A 142 16.03 9.10 11.77
N SER A 143 16.08 7.79 11.95
CA SER A 143 16.66 6.88 10.96
C SER A 143 15.74 5.69 10.66
N MET A 144 15.88 5.14 9.47
CA MET A 144 15.16 3.99 8.97
C MET A 144 16.15 2.95 8.45
N GLU A 145 15.88 1.68 8.70
CA GLU A 145 16.60 0.59 8.07
C GLU A 145 15.72 -0.03 6.97
N LEU A 146 16.29 -0.16 5.77
CA LEU A 146 15.62 -0.75 4.63
C LEU A 146 16.11 -2.17 4.37
N GLN A 147 15.18 -3.08 4.10
CA GLN A 147 15.46 -4.38 3.53
C GLN A 147 14.56 -4.58 2.32
N ASN A 148 15.16 -4.88 1.15
CA ASN A 148 14.42 -5.07 -0.10
C ASN A 148 13.45 -3.90 -0.43
N ASN A 149 13.87 -2.65 -0.18
CA ASN A 149 13.05 -1.45 -0.38
C ASN A 149 11.82 -1.34 0.55
N GLN A 150 11.81 -2.06 1.67
CA GLN A 150 10.82 -1.96 2.74
C GLN A 150 11.49 -1.49 4.02
N ILE A 151 10.79 -0.69 4.83
CA ILE A 151 11.30 -0.28 6.14
C ILE A 151 11.11 -1.42 7.14
N ILE A 152 12.19 -1.92 7.71
CA ILE A 152 12.12 -2.95 8.76
C ILE A 152 12.18 -2.35 10.16
N SER A 153 12.71 -1.13 10.30
CA SER A 153 12.70 -0.40 11.55
C SER A 153 12.83 1.10 11.38
N PHE A 154 12.22 1.84 12.30
CA PHE A 154 12.50 3.25 12.58
C PHE A 154 13.26 3.35 13.91
N THR A 155 14.19 4.29 13.98
CA THR A 155 14.82 4.73 15.22
C THR A 155 14.62 6.22 15.36
N GLU A 156 13.94 6.62 16.43
CA GLU A 156 13.78 8.02 16.80
C GLU A 156 14.83 8.37 17.85
N TYR A 157 15.46 9.52 17.68
CA TYR A 157 16.43 10.05 18.62
C TYR A 157 15.83 11.26 19.33
N ASN A 158 16.35 11.57 20.52
CA ASN A 158 16.04 12.83 21.18
C ASN A 158 16.59 14.02 20.37
N ASP A 159 16.26 15.24 20.79
CA ASP A 159 16.72 16.51 20.17
C ASP A 159 18.25 16.64 20.01
N ASP A 160 19.04 15.79 20.68
CA ASP A 160 20.50 15.71 20.54
C ASP A 160 20.98 14.89 19.32
N CYS A 161 20.04 14.26 18.58
CA CYS A 161 20.26 13.34 17.47
C CYS A 161 21.26 12.20 17.79
N GLN A 162 21.45 11.86 19.07
CA GLN A 162 22.46 10.90 19.52
C GLN A 162 21.86 9.83 20.44
N THR A 163 20.95 10.25 21.31
CA THR A 163 20.33 9.37 22.30
C THR A 163 19.04 8.81 21.72
N ILE A 164 18.97 7.49 21.51
CA ILE A 164 17.75 6.82 21.04
C ILE A 164 16.63 7.08 22.04
N PHE A 165 15.52 7.63 21.54
CA PHE A 165 14.27 7.83 22.25
C PHE A 165 13.38 6.60 22.15
N GLY A 166 13.23 6.06 20.92
CA GLY A 166 12.35 4.93 20.67
C GLY A 166 12.69 4.21 19.38
N THR A 167 12.10 3.03 19.23
CA THR A 167 12.22 2.24 18.00
C THR A 167 10.87 1.66 17.61
N ILE A 168 10.62 1.63 16.32
CA ILE A 168 9.49 0.91 15.72
C ILE A 168 10.09 -0.22 14.88
N SER A 169 9.63 -1.45 15.08
CA SER A 169 10.04 -2.62 14.29
C SER A 169 8.87 -3.12 13.47
N ILE A 170 9.12 -3.51 12.22
CA ILE A 170 8.10 -3.96 11.27
C ILE A 170 8.47 -5.33 10.74
N THR A 171 7.50 -6.25 10.77
CA THR A 171 7.64 -7.60 10.21
C THR A 171 6.73 -7.77 9.00
N TYR A 172 7.14 -8.65 8.10
CA TYR A 172 6.45 -8.88 6.83
C TYR A 172 6.20 -10.37 6.59
N ASP A 173 5.13 -10.67 5.85
CA ASP A 173 4.95 -11.96 5.22
C ASP A 173 5.70 -12.06 3.87
N ASN A 174 5.47 -13.14 3.13
CA ASN A 174 6.02 -13.32 1.78
C ASN A 174 5.00 -13.03 0.66
N ASN A 175 3.78 -12.60 0.98
CA ASN A 175 2.75 -12.29 -0.01
C ASN A 175 2.84 -10.84 -0.46
N LYS A 176 2.32 -10.53 -1.64
CA LYS A 176 2.36 -9.17 -2.19
C LYS A 176 1.41 -8.26 -1.42
N ASN A 177 1.85 -7.04 -1.18
CA ASN A 177 0.98 -5.99 -0.66
C ASN A 177 -0.03 -5.53 -1.73
N ALA A 178 -1.20 -5.05 -1.30
CA ALA A 178 -2.21 -4.48 -2.18
C ALA A 178 -1.68 -3.35 -3.10
N PHE A 179 -0.75 -2.53 -2.61
CA PHE A 179 -0.19 -1.37 -3.33
C PHE A 179 1.02 -1.73 -4.21
N SER A 180 1.50 -2.98 -4.20
CA SER A 180 2.77 -3.39 -4.83
C SER A 180 2.82 -3.25 -6.36
N ASN A 181 1.68 -3.15 -7.02
CA ASN A 181 1.61 -2.99 -8.49
C ASN A 181 1.43 -1.52 -8.93
N ILE A 182 1.34 -0.58 -7.99
CA ILE A 182 1.13 0.83 -8.31
C ILE A 182 2.47 1.44 -8.70
N GLU A 183 2.53 1.99 -9.91
CA GLU A 183 3.75 2.60 -10.42
C GLU A 183 4.11 3.85 -9.61
N GLY A 184 5.40 3.95 -9.25
CA GLY A 184 5.93 5.06 -8.43
C GLY A 184 5.59 4.98 -6.94
N TYR A 185 4.88 3.94 -6.49
CA TYR A 185 4.60 3.71 -5.07
C TYR A 185 5.86 3.27 -4.32
N SER A 186 6.10 3.79 -3.12
CA SER A 186 7.33 3.55 -2.37
C SER A 186 7.08 3.60 -0.86
N TRP A 187 8.09 3.21 -0.07
CA TRP A 187 8.01 3.07 1.38
C TRP A 187 7.60 4.35 2.12
N TYR A 188 7.79 5.54 1.52
CA TYR A 188 7.41 6.81 2.15
C TYR A 188 5.92 6.89 2.47
N SER A 189 5.08 6.15 1.74
CA SER A 189 3.63 6.14 1.93
C SER A 189 3.17 5.46 3.23
N LEU A 190 4.10 4.83 3.98
CA LEU A 190 3.79 4.16 5.24
C LEU A 190 3.39 5.15 6.34
N SER A 191 3.91 6.36 6.33
CA SER A 191 3.55 7.44 7.28
C SER A 191 2.51 8.42 6.72
N ASP A 192 2.13 8.29 5.46
CA ASP A 192 1.22 9.19 4.76
C ASP A 192 -0.22 8.64 4.81
N HIS A 193 -1.23 9.43 5.17
CA HIS A 193 -2.64 9.00 5.18
C HIS A 193 -3.33 9.06 3.79
N THR A 194 -2.69 9.62 2.76
CA THR A 194 -3.27 9.84 1.42
C THR A 194 -3.78 8.57 0.73
N PHE A 195 -3.09 7.45 0.93
CA PHE A 195 -3.41 6.19 0.23
C PHE A 195 -4.42 5.31 0.96
N SER A 196 -4.73 5.63 2.22
CA SER A 196 -5.71 4.96 3.06
C SER A 196 -5.65 5.58 4.47
N GLN A 197 -6.80 5.64 5.14
CA GLN A 197 -6.90 6.25 6.47
C GLN A 197 -6.07 5.50 7.51
N TYR A 198 -6.08 4.17 7.49
CA TYR A 198 -5.19 3.37 8.34
C TYR A 198 -3.81 3.24 7.71
N SER A 199 -2.88 4.14 8.08
CA SER A 199 -1.62 4.32 7.37
C SER A 199 -0.67 3.11 7.39
N GLN A 200 -0.86 2.17 8.31
CA GLN A 200 0.19 1.26 8.72
C GLN A 200 0.19 -0.12 8.02
N TYR A 201 -0.78 -0.47 7.14
CA TYR A 201 -0.68 -1.69 6.31
C TYR A 201 -0.08 -1.43 4.91
N LYS A 202 0.23 -0.17 4.61
CA LYS A 202 0.56 0.37 3.28
C LYS A 202 2.01 0.17 2.83
N SER A 203 2.53 -1.05 2.93
CA SER A 203 3.86 -1.35 2.40
C SER A 203 3.87 -1.40 0.87
N GLY A 204 4.99 -1.01 0.24
CA GLY A 204 5.13 -1.08 -1.22
C GLY A 204 5.48 -2.45 -1.80
N VAL A 205 5.73 -3.47 -0.96
CA VAL A 205 6.23 -4.77 -1.46
C VAL A 205 5.46 -5.94 -0.85
N ASN A 206 5.71 -6.29 0.41
CA ASN A 206 5.06 -7.40 1.12
C ASN A 206 4.08 -6.91 2.20
N ASN A 207 3.16 -7.77 2.65
CA ASN A 207 2.21 -7.36 3.69
C ASN A 207 2.89 -7.29 5.05
N ILE A 208 2.56 -6.26 5.82
CA ILE A 208 3.03 -6.08 7.19
C ILE A 208 2.28 -7.06 8.06
N THR A 209 2.97 -7.87 8.87
CA THR A 209 2.32 -8.81 9.79
C THR A 209 2.24 -8.28 11.21
N SER A 210 3.22 -7.47 11.60
CA SER A 210 3.23 -6.85 12.93
C SER A 210 4.08 -5.59 12.94
N ILE A 211 3.68 -4.62 13.76
CA ILE A 211 4.42 -3.41 14.11
C ILE A 211 4.54 -3.35 15.63
N THR A 212 5.75 -3.20 16.13
CA THR A 212 6.02 -3.06 17.57
C THR A 212 6.71 -1.73 17.82
N SER A 213 6.16 -0.90 18.71
CA SER A 213 6.78 0.36 19.12
C SER A 213 7.29 0.31 20.55
N THR A 214 8.52 0.76 20.78
CA THR A 214 9.12 0.82 22.11
C THR A 214 9.75 2.17 22.40
N GLU A 215 9.68 2.60 23.66
CA GLU A 215 10.38 3.77 24.19
C GLU A 215 11.52 3.35 25.13
N LEU A 216 12.61 4.11 25.11
CA LEU A 216 13.79 3.91 25.94
C LEU A 216 13.93 5.07 26.94
N PHE A 217 13.50 4.84 28.18
CA PHE A 217 13.76 5.77 29.28
C PHE A 217 14.84 5.20 30.20
N THR A 218 15.97 5.90 30.31
CA THR A 218 17.00 5.61 31.33
C THR A 218 17.49 4.15 31.34
N SER A 219 17.58 3.51 30.17
CA SER A 219 17.94 2.09 29.94
C SER A 219 16.82 1.05 30.18
N LEU A 220 15.60 1.48 30.46
CA LEU A 220 14.42 0.60 30.44
C LEU A 220 13.74 0.70 29.08
N VAL A 221 13.52 -0.44 28.43
CA VAL A 221 12.71 -0.55 27.22
C VAL A 221 11.26 -0.80 27.64
N THR A 222 10.35 0.05 27.18
CA THR A 222 8.91 -0.07 27.43
C THR A 222 8.20 -0.29 26.11
N LEU A 223 7.39 -1.34 26.01
CA LEU A 223 6.47 -1.54 24.89
C LEU A 223 5.36 -0.48 24.99
N LEU A 224 5.17 0.29 23.91
CA LEU A 224 4.09 1.27 23.83
C LEU A 224 2.82 0.65 23.28
N PHE A 225 2.94 -0.01 22.12
CA PHE A 225 1.86 -0.71 21.45
C PHE A 225 2.41 -1.81 20.55
N GLU A 226 1.59 -2.81 20.29
CA GLU A 226 1.79 -3.82 19.26
C GLU A 226 0.56 -3.86 18.34
N LEU A 227 0.80 -3.73 17.04
CA LEU A 227 -0.22 -3.93 16.01
C LEU A 227 0.05 -5.24 15.30
N ASP A 228 -0.97 -6.09 15.19
CA ASP A 228 -0.93 -7.32 14.42
C ASP A 228 -1.92 -7.26 13.27
N TYR A 229 -1.51 -7.86 12.14
CA TYR A 229 -2.28 -7.88 10.91
C TYR A 229 -2.54 -9.32 10.47
N ALA A 230 -3.81 -9.62 10.23
CA ALA A 230 -4.24 -10.90 9.67
C ALA A 230 -4.90 -10.69 8.31
N TYR A 231 -4.61 -11.58 7.36
CA TYR A 231 -5.00 -11.44 5.96
C TYR A 231 -5.75 -12.67 5.45
N ASP A 232 -6.75 -12.41 4.61
CA ASP A 232 -7.29 -13.38 3.63
C ASP A 232 -6.89 -12.92 2.23
N TYR A 233 -6.43 -13.85 1.38
CA TYR A 233 -5.89 -13.53 0.06
C TYR A 233 -6.81 -14.01 -1.07
N ASN A 234 -6.76 -13.34 -2.21
CA ASN A 234 -7.31 -13.84 -3.46
C ASN A 234 -6.40 -14.91 -4.09
N GLU A 235 -6.86 -15.51 -5.18
CA GLU A 235 -6.12 -16.50 -5.96
C GLU A 235 -4.78 -16.00 -6.52
N ASN A 236 -4.59 -14.69 -6.61
CA ASN A 236 -3.38 -14.04 -7.11
C ASN A 236 -2.38 -13.68 -6.00
N GLY A 237 -2.69 -14.02 -4.74
CA GLY A 237 -1.84 -13.75 -3.57
C GLY A 237 -1.90 -12.31 -3.05
N TYR A 238 -2.93 -11.54 -3.41
CA TYR A 238 -3.18 -10.19 -2.89
C TYR A 238 -4.26 -10.21 -1.80
N PRO A 239 -4.17 -9.36 -0.76
CA PRO A 239 -5.10 -9.37 0.35
C PRO A 239 -6.50 -8.85 -0.06
N ARG A 240 -7.55 -9.59 0.27
CA ARG A 240 -8.95 -9.14 0.11
C ARG A 240 -9.54 -8.59 1.39
N ASN A 241 -9.15 -9.17 2.52
CA ASN A 241 -9.59 -8.73 3.83
C ASN A 241 -8.37 -8.60 4.73
N VAL A 242 -8.35 -7.53 5.53
CA VAL A 242 -7.33 -7.29 6.54
C VAL A 242 -8.02 -7.07 7.87
N THR A 243 -7.51 -7.70 8.92
CA THR A 243 -7.90 -7.43 10.30
C THR A 243 -6.70 -6.88 11.03
N VAL A 244 -6.89 -5.77 11.74
CA VAL A 244 -5.85 -5.13 12.55
C VAL A 244 -6.25 -5.19 14.00
N THR A 245 -5.35 -5.69 14.84
CA THR A 245 -5.52 -5.68 16.30
C THR A 245 -4.40 -4.89 16.96
N GLU A 246 -4.76 -4.07 17.95
CA GLU A 246 -3.82 -3.36 18.82
C GLU A 246 -3.88 -3.98 20.21
N ASP A 247 -2.73 -4.44 20.72
CA ASP A 247 -2.60 -5.09 22.02
C ASP A 247 -3.64 -6.22 22.24
N GLY A 248 -3.92 -6.97 21.17
CA GLY A 248 -4.89 -8.08 21.14
C GLY A 248 -6.36 -7.68 20.98
N SER A 249 -6.68 -6.39 20.84
CA SER A 249 -8.03 -5.88 20.63
C SER A 249 -8.25 -5.47 19.19
N LEU A 250 -9.40 -5.81 18.59
CA LEU A 250 -9.75 -5.40 17.22
C LEU A 250 -9.88 -3.88 17.14
N VAL A 251 -9.12 -3.25 16.24
CA VAL A 251 -9.17 -1.79 16.00
C VAL A 251 -9.59 -1.43 14.59
N SER A 252 -9.34 -2.29 13.61
CA SER A 252 -9.73 -2.02 12.23
C SER A 252 -9.99 -3.29 11.43
N THR A 253 -10.89 -3.18 10.46
CA THR A 253 -11.05 -4.16 9.38
C THR A 253 -11.07 -3.46 8.03
N LEU A 254 -10.44 -4.06 7.04
CA LEU A 254 -10.38 -3.55 5.68
C LEU A 254 -10.89 -4.59 4.70
N THR A 255 -11.67 -4.15 3.73
CA THR A 255 -12.05 -4.93 2.56
C THR A 255 -11.50 -4.26 1.31
N ILE A 256 -10.77 -5.03 0.50
CA ILE A 256 -10.06 -4.54 -0.69
C ILE A 256 -10.68 -5.19 -1.92
N GLU A 257 -11.20 -4.35 -2.80
CA GLU A 257 -11.72 -4.74 -4.11
C GLU A 257 -10.66 -4.42 -5.19
N TYR A 258 -10.56 -5.28 -6.19
CA TYR A 258 -9.60 -5.15 -7.30
C TYR A 258 -10.33 -5.03 -8.65
N TYR A 259 -9.64 -4.50 -9.67
CA TYR A 259 -10.09 -4.51 -11.07
C TYR A 259 -9.97 -5.89 -11.74
#